data_AF-A0A5B9YD46-F1
#
_entry.id   AF-A0A5B9YD46-F1
#
_cell.length_a   1.000
_cell.length_b   1.000
_cell.length_c   1.000
_cell.angle_alpha   90.00
_cell.angle_beta   90.00
_cell.angle_gamma   90.00
#
_symmetry.space_group_name_H-M   'P 1'
#
loop_
_entity.id
_entity.type
_entity.pdbx_description
1 polymer ?
#
loop_
_entity_poly.entity_id
_entity_poly.type
_entity_poly.pdbx_seq_one_letter_code
_entity_poly.pdbx_strand_id
1 'polypeptide(L)'
;MLQPSYTQIMHKLNKEGTSKLTSRYSIVIAASKRARNIIDVINEQAAATKEADKTGERIIDPEKIKEAARLNEMLKSKKPISIAVDEIYEGKMRMREFHPPVEETEEVEESN
;
A
#
# COMPACT_ATOMS: atom_id res chain seq x y z
N MET A 1 6.46 -22.59 1.59
CA MET A 1 6.61 -21.46 0.67
C MET A 1 5.87 -20.27 1.27
N LEU A 2 6.45 -19.07 1.26
CA LEU A 2 5.70 -17.86 1.62
C LEU A 2 4.52 -17.73 0.63
N GLN A 3 3.32 -17.78 1.16
CA GLN A 3 2.08 -17.49 0.44
C GLN A 3 1.76 -16.01 0.65
N PRO A 4 1.30 -15.29 -0.38
CA PRO A 4 1.19 -15.67 -1.81
C PRO A 4 2.52 -15.50 -2.59
N SER A 5 2.61 -16.11 -3.78
CA SER A 5 3.75 -15.91 -4.68
C SER A 5 3.67 -14.58 -5.46
N TYR A 6 4.82 -14.03 -5.86
CA TYR A 6 4.88 -12.79 -6.64
C TYR A 6 4.06 -12.84 -7.93
N THR A 7 4.11 -13.97 -8.63
CA THR A 7 3.35 -14.19 -9.88
C THR A 7 1.85 -14.12 -9.62
N GLN A 8 1.38 -14.72 -8.52
CA GLN A 8 -0.04 -14.67 -8.14
C GLN A 8 -0.48 -13.24 -7.78
N ILE A 9 0.33 -12.50 -7.03
CA ILE A 9 0.06 -11.10 -6.70
C ILE A 9 -0.04 -10.28 -8.00
N MET A 10 0.94 -10.40 -8.89
CA MET A 10 0.99 -9.63 -10.14
C MET A 10 -0.19 -9.93 -11.05
N HIS A 11 -0.55 -11.21 -11.23
CA HIS A 11 -1.72 -11.59 -12.03
C HIS A 11 -3.03 -11.03 -11.46
N LYS A 12 -3.21 -11.11 -10.14
CA LYS A 12 -4.42 -10.60 -9.50
C LYS A 12 -4.50 -9.07 -9.62
N LEU A 13 -3.42 -8.37 -9.29
CA LEU A 13 -3.38 -6.91 -9.37
C LEU A 13 -3.57 -6.40 -10.81
N ASN A 14 -2.98 -7.05 -11.81
CA ASN A 14 -3.15 -6.66 -13.22
C ASN A 14 -4.54 -7.00 -13.77
N LYS A 15 -5.25 -7.97 -13.18
CA LYS A 15 -6.63 -8.29 -13.53
C LYS A 15 -7.63 -7.27 -12.97
N GLU A 16 -7.34 -6.73 -11.79
CA GLU A 16 -8.21 -5.79 -11.06
C GLU A 16 -7.83 -4.31 -11.30
N GLY A 17 -6.61 -4.05 -11.77
CA GLY A 17 -6.02 -2.72 -11.91
C GLY A 17 -6.24 -2.07 -13.27
N THR A 18 -6.19 -0.74 -13.30
CA THR A 18 -6.27 0.06 -14.55
C THR A 18 -4.93 0.17 -15.26
N SER A 19 -3.82 0.20 -14.51
CA SER A 19 -2.46 0.16 -15.08
C SER A 19 -1.81 -1.19 -14.83
N LYS A 20 -1.11 -1.71 -15.84
CA LYS A 20 -0.37 -2.96 -15.75
C LYS A 20 0.89 -2.75 -14.93
N LEU A 21 1.03 -3.49 -13.84
CA LEU A 21 2.29 -3.67 -13.13
C LEU A 21 3.24 -4.48 -14.00
N THR A 22 4.42 -3.93 -14.24
CA THR A 22 5.43 -4.52 -15.13
C THR A 22 6.54 -5.22 -14.35
N SER A 23 6.73 -4.87 -13.08
CA SER A 23 7.91 -5.28 -12.32
C SER A 23 7.59 -5.86 -10.94
N ARG A 24 8.37 -6.87 -10.53
CA ARG A 24 8.34 -7.41 -9.16
C ARG A 24 8.76 -6.37 -8.12
N TYR A 25 9.64 -5.44 -8.50
CA TYR A 25 10.10 -4.37 -7.62
C TYR A 25 8.97 -3.42 -7.23
N SER A 26 7.98 -3.22 -8.10
CA SER A 26 6.80 -2.39 -7.80
C SER A 26 6.02 -2.94 -6.62
N ILE A 27 5.85 -4.27 -6.54
CA ILE A 27 5.21 -4.94 -5.40
C ILE A 27 6.04 -4.73 -4.13
N VAL A 28 7.36 -4.91 -4.20
CA VAL A 28 8.27 -4.74 -3.04
C VAL A 28 8.24 -3.30 -2.52
N ILE A 29 8.31 -2.32 -3.42
CA ILE A 29 8.27 -0.90 -3.07
C ILE A 29 6.93 -0.55 -2.44
N ALA A 30 5.82 -1.00 -3.03
CA ALA A 30 4.49 -0.72 -2.52
C ALA A 30 4.25 -1.38 -1.15
N ALA A 31 4.64 -2.64 -0.98
CA ALA A 31 4.56 -3.34 0.30
C ALA A 31 5.41 -2.64 1.37
N SER A 32 6.62 -2.20 1.02
CA SER A 32 7.52 -1.47 1.93
C SER A 32 6.95 -0.11 2.34
N LYS A 33 6.37 0.65 1.39
CA LYS A 33 5.71 1.93 1.66
C LYS A 33 4.51 1.76 2.59
N ARG A 34 3.65 0.75 2.33
CA ARG A 34 2.49 0.46 3.18
C ARG A 34 2.93 0.01 4.57
N ALA A 35 3.96 -0.83 4.67
CA ALA A 35 4.50 -1.26 5.96
C ALA A 35 4.98 -0.09 6.83
N ARG A 36 5.60 0.94 6.23
CA ARG A 36 5.96 2.17 6.94
C ARG A 36 4.73 2.94 7.39
N ASN A 37 3.77 3.16 6.49
CA ASN A 37 2.54 3.86 6.83
C ASN A 37 1.76 3.19 7.98
N ILE A 38 1.74 1.86 8.05
CA ILE A 38 1.14 1.13 9.18
C ILE A 38 1.80 1.52 10.51
N ILE A 39 3.14 1.63 10.53
CA ILE A 39 3.90 2.03 11.72
C ILE A 39 3.63 3.49 12.07
N ASP A 40 3.60 4.37 11.06
CA ASP A 40 3.36 5.80 11.24
C ASP A 40 1.98 6.05 11.87
N VAL A 41 0.93 5.42 11.35
CA VAL A 41 -0.45 5.51 11.88
C VAL A 41 -0.52 5.09 13.35
N ILE A 42 0.23 4.08 13.76
CA ILE A 42 0.23 3.59 15.14
C ILE A 42 0.98 4.53 16.06
N ASN A 43 2.11 5.05 15.61
CA ASN A 43 2.88 6.03 16.37
C ASN A 43 2.09 7.33 16.56
N GLU A 44 1.39 7.79 15.52
CA GLU A 44 0.47 8.93 15.59
C GLU A 44 -0.66 8.67 16.58
N GLN A 45 -1.31 7.50 16.53
CA GLN A 45 -2.35 7.14 17.50
C GLN A 45 -1.82 7.11 18.94
N ALA A 46 -0.62 6.55 19.16
CA ALA A 46 0.01 6.51 20.47
C ALA A 46 0.40 7.91 20.98
N ALA A 47 0.81 8.82 20.09
CA ALA A 47 1.06 10.22 20.41
C ALA A 47 -0.26 10.93 20.77
N ALA A 48 -1.30 10.77 19.95
CA ALA A 48 -2.61 11.38 20.17
C ALA A 48 -3.26 10.93 21.48
N THR A 49 -3.08 9.66 21.89
CA THR A 49 -3.56 9.22 23.22
C THR A 49 -2.85 9.93 24.37
N LYS A 50 -1.53 10.16 24.25
CA LYS A 50 -0.74 10.87 25.27
C LYS A 50 -1.05 12.36 25.33
N GLU A 51 -1.44 12.96 24.21
CA GLU A 51 -1.86 14.36 24.15
C GLU A 51 -3.27 14.54 24.68
N ALA A 52 -4.19 13.61 24.36
CA ALA A 52 -5.54 13.61 24.91
C ALA A 52 -5.56 13.57 26.45
N ASP A 53 -4.63 12.85 27.07
CA ASP A 53 -4.46 12.81 28.52
C ASP A 53 -4.04 14.19 29.11
N LYS A 54 -3.50 15.10 28.29
CA LYS A 54 -3.00 16.42 28.70
C LYS A 54 -3.97 17.56 28.38
N THR A 55 -4.60 17.55 27.21
CA THR A 55 -5.45 18.66 26.72
C THR A 55 -6.96 18.37 26.79
N GLY A 56 -7.36 17.12 27.05
CA GLY A 56 -8.78 16.75 27.22
C GLY A 56 -9.62 16.74 25.94
N GLU A 57 -9.12 17.27 24.82
CA GLU A 57 -9.80 17.30 23.53
C GLU A 57 -9.24 16.23 22.58
N ARG A 58 -10.12 15.38 22.04
CA ARG A 58 -9.79 14.37 21.02
C ARG A 58 -10.34 14.81 19.68
N ILE A 59 -9.57 15.60 18.93
CA ILE A 59 -9.89 15.91 17.53
C ILE A 59 -9.18 14.87 16.66
N ILE A 60 -9.79 13.69 16.50
CA ILE A 60 -9.24 12.62 15.67
C ILE A 60 -10.37 12.06 14.82
N ASP A 61 -10.13 11.90 13.52
CA ASP A 61 -11.07 11.28 12.61
C ASP A 61 -11.45 9.87 13.11
N PRO A 62 -12.75 9.55 13.29
CA PRO A 62 -13.18 8.26 13.86
C PRO A 62 -12.72 7.06 13.01
N GLU A 63 -12.56 7.25 11.71
CA GLU A 63 -12.09 6.21 10.79
C GLU A 63 -10.61 5.85 11.04
N LYS A 64 -9.76 6.84 11.30
CA LYS A 64 -8.33 6.61 11.58
C LYS A 64 -8.12 5.86 12.88
N ILE A 65 -8.92 6.15 13.92
CA ILE A 65 -8.87 5.41 15.18
C ILE A 65 -9.21 3.93 14.95
N LYS A 66 -10.25 3.67 14.17
CA LYS A 66 -10.69 2.30 13.84
C LYS A 66 -9.62 1.56 13.04
N GLU A 67 -8.98 2.22 12.07
CA GLU A 67 -7.88 1.64 11.31
C GLU A 67 -6.68 1.34 12.21
N ALA A 68 -6.26 2.29 13.05
CA ALA A 68 -5.14 2.12 13.97
C ALA A 68 -5.39 0.98 14.97
N ALA A 69 -6.61 0.84 15.50
CA ALA A 69 -6.97 -0.26 16.38
C ALA A 69 -6.86 -1.62 15.68
N ARG A 70 -7.38 -1.74 14.45
CA ARG A 70 -7.27 -2.95 13.63
C ARG A 70 -5.80 -3.30 13.35
N LEU A 71 -5.00 -2.31 12.95
CA LEU A 71 -3.57 -2.53 12.65
C LEU A 71 -2.78 -2.94 13.90
N ASN A 72 -3.07 -2.34 15.05
CA ASN A 72 -2.47 -2.72 16.33
C ASN A 72 -2.76 -4.17 16.72
N GLU A 73 -3.97 -4.65 16.47
CA GLU A 73 -4.31 -6.06 16.71
C GLU A 73 -3.51 -6.98 15.78
N MET A 74 -3.46 -6.66 14.48
CA MET A 74 -2.74 -7.47 13.49
C MET A 74 -1.24 -7.54 13.79
N LEU A 75 -0.63 -6.45 14.26
CA LEU A 75 0.81 -6.40 14.57
C LEU A 75 1.24 -7.20 15.79
N LYS A 76 0.31 -7.60 16.67
CA LYS A 76 0.62 -8.54 17.75
C LYS A 76 1.04 -9.90 17.20
N SER A 77 0.58 -10.28 16.01
CA SER A 77 0.80 -11.61 15.40
C SER A 77 1.67 -11.59 14.15
N LYS A 78 1.61 -10.52 13.35
CA LYS A 78 2.28 -10.43 12.04
C LYS A 78 3.23 -9.24 11.97
N LYS A 79 4.30 -9.38 11.17
CA LYS A 79 5.19 -8.25 10.86
C LYS A 79 4.45 -7.23 9.95
N PRO A 80 4.76 -5.93 10.04
CA PRO A 80 4.12 -4.90 9.21
C PRO A 80 4.17 -5.20 7.72
N ILE A 81 5.31 -5.71 7.23
CA ILE A 81 5.49 -6.07 5.82
C ILE A 81 4.61 -7.25 5.40
N SER A 82 4.37 -8.20 6.29
CA SER A 82 3.48 -9.34 6.02
C SER A 82 2.03 -8.87 5.92
N ILE A 83 1.62 -7.95 6.79
CA ILE A 83 0.29 -7.33 6.73
C ILE A 83 0.13 -6.60 5.40
N ALA A 84 1.13 -5.82 4.98
CA ALA A 84 1.08 -5.11 3.71
C ALA A 84 0.93 -6.05 2.50
N VAL A 85 1.68 -7.17 2.47
CA VAL A 85 1.56 -8.18 1.41
C VAL A 85 0.17 -8.82 1.38
N ASP A 86 -0.40 -9.13 2.56
CA ASP A 86 -1.75 -9.68 2.67
C ASP A 86 -2.80 -8.67 2.17
N GLU A 87 -2.70 -7.39 2.55
CA GLU A 87 -3.61 -6.35 2.09
C GLU A 87 -3.56 -6.14 0.57
N ILE A 88 -2.35 -6.22 0.00
CA ILE A 88 -2.13 -6.16 -1.44
C ILE A 88 -2.79 -7.36 -2.12
N TYR A 89 -2.58 -8.57 -1.59
CA TYR A 89 -3.13 -9.79 -2.18
C TYR A 89 -4.65 -9.88 -2.05
N GLU A 90 -5.23 -9.39 -0.95
CA GLU A 90 -6.67 -9.34 -0.73
C GLU A 90 -7.37 -8.27 -1.60
N GLY A 91 -6.61 -7.39 -2.27
CA GLY A 91 -7.15 -6.29 -3.08
C GLY A 91 -7.65 -5.11 -2.25
N LYS A 92 -7.29 -5.06 -0.95
CA LYS A 92 -7.57 -3.92 -0.06
C LYS A 92 -6.77 -2.67 -0.45
N MET A 93 -5.70 -2.85 -1.21
CA MET A 93 -4.85 -1.78 -1.71
C MET A 93 -4.73 -1.84 -3.23
N ARG A 94 -4.82 -0.69 -3.89
CA ARG A 94 -4.60 -0.53 -5.32
C ARG A 94 -3.24 0.10 -5.58
N MET A 95 -2.53 -0.39 -6.60
CA MET A 95 -1.26 0.16 -7.05
C MET A 95 -1.42 0.74 -8.45
N ARG A 96 -0.63 1.77 -8.75
CA ARG A 96 -0.46 2.27 -10.11
C ARG A 96 1.02 2.55 -10.34
N GLU A 97 1.57 2.00 -11.42
CA GLU A 97 2.85 2.45 -11.95
C GLU A 97 2.64 3.75 -12.72
N PHE A 98 3.47 4.75 -12.45
CA PHE A 98 3.53 5.95 -13.27
C PHE A 98 4.29 5.62 -14.55
N HIS A 99 3.60 5.62 -15.68
CA HIS A 99 4.22 5.62 -16.99
C HIS A 99 4.15 7.05 -17.51
N PRO A 100 5.28 7.70 -17.84
CA PRO A 100 5.24 8.97 -18.56
C PRO A 100 4.51 8.73 -19.89
N PRO A 101 3.72 9.70 -20.38
CA PRO A 101 3.19 9.61 -21.72
C PRO A 101 4.36 9.46 -22.69
N VAL A 102 4.37 8.36 -23.45
CA VAL A 102 5.27 8.22 -24.59
C VAL A 102 4.78 9.21 -25.65
N GLU A 103 5.63 10.17 -26.01
CA GLU A 103 5.41 10.94 -27.24
C GLU A 103 5.42 9.93 -28.38
N GLU A 104 4.30 9.77 -29.08
CA GLU A 104 4.24 9.01 -30.32
C GLU A 104 5.11 9.75 -31.34
N THR A 105 6.38 9.37 -31.44
CA THR A 105 7.18 9.76 -32.59
C THR A 105 6.59 9.02 -33.77
N GLU A 106 5.82 9.73 -34.61
CA GLU A 106 5.39 9.23 -35.92
C GLU A 106 6.66 8.74 -36.65
N GLU A 107 6.80 7.42 -36.76
CA GLU A 107 7.74 6.81 -37.68
C GLU A 107 7.29 7.24 -39.08
N VAL A 108 7.95 8.27 -39.61
CA VAL A 108 7.81 8.64 -41.02
C VAL A 108 8.36 7.46 -41.81
N GLU A 109 7.47 6.59 -42.29
CA GLU A 109 7.81 5.59 -43.29
C GLU A 109 8.39 6.32 -44.51
N GLU A 110 9.71 6.34 -44.63
CA GLU A 110 10.40 6.65 -45.89
C GLU A 110 10.05 5.56 -46.89
N SER A 111 8.92 5.74 -47.58
CA SER A 111 8.62 5.02 -48.81
C SER A 111 9.52 5.54 -49.93
N ASN A 112 10.46 4.68 -50.34
CA ASN A 112 11.28 4.71 -51.56
C ASN A 112 10.53 5.20 -52.81
#